data_AF-A0A953CTB4-F1
#
_entry.id   AF-A0A953CTB4-F1
#
_cell.length_a   1.000
_cell.length_b   1.000
_cell.length_c   1.000
_cell.angle_alpha   90.00
_cell.angle_beta   90.00
_cell.angle_gamma   90.00
#
_symmetry.space_group_name_H-M   'P 1'
#
loop_
_entity.id
_entity.type
_entity.pdbx_description
1 polymer ?
#
loop_
_entity_poly.entity_id
_entity_poly.type
_entity_poly.pdbx_seq_one_letter_code
_entity_poly.pdbx_strand_id
1 'polypeptide(L)'
;MRRRRPNPDAGISRNRIFPMNPTENEIPRSLRLKAGDWVVVRDAAEILSTLDEDGCLDRLPFMPEMLAHCGKRYRVRAVAHKTCDTIEATGGRRMHDTVHLDDLRCDGSAHGGCEAGCTLFWKEAWLRRDSQAARPAIAPAAGSFDVLQRACTREGSVPDDPTWRCQTTDLLKASEPLRPTEVGQYVRDVTTGNHGVFDVLRLLMLAGYERLVNVGVGYRVWSLHKRLAACFESAASRGSSLDRGALWCADLSIRGARPEAG
;
A
#
# COMPACT_ATOMS: atom_id res chain seq x y z
N MET A 1 13.53 -74.61 38.29
CA MET A 1 14.51 -73.55 37.99
C MET A 1 14.82 -73.53 36.49
N ARG A 2 14.41 -72.46 35.78
CA ARG A 2 15.11 -71.81 34.64
C ARG A 2 14.20 -70.68 34.14
N ARG A 3 14.52 -69.46 34.56
CA ARG A 3 13.88 -68.22 34.13
C ARG A 3 14.19 -68.00 32.64
N ARG A 4 13.19 -67.89 31.77
CA ARG A 4 13.38 -67.38 30.40
C ARG A 4 13.40 -65.85 30.45
N ARG A 5 14.46 -65.26 29.90
CA ARG A 5 14.65 -63.80 29.77
C ARG A 5 13.67 -63.23 28.72
N PRO A 6 13.16 -62.00 28.87
CA PRO A 6 12.47 -61.30 27.78
C PRO A 6 13.45 -60.77 26.73
N ASN A 7 12.99 -60.75 25.48
CA ASN A 7 13.70 -60.33 24.26
C ASN A 7 13.91 -58.79 24.22
N PRO A 8 15.09 -58.26 23.87
CA PRO A 8 15.35 -56.83 23.81
C PRO A 8 15.25 -56.32 22.37
N ASP A 9 14.04 -56.19 21.83
CA ASP A 9 13.82 -55.46 20.57
C ASP A 9 12.63 -54.52 20.73
N ALA A 10 12.93 -53.38 21.35
CA ALA A 10 12.13 -52.17 21.30
C ALA A 10 12.10 -51.64 19.86
N GLY A 11 11.14 -52.13 19.08
CA GLY A 11 10.81 -51.61 17.77
C GLY A 11 10.09 -50.27 17.87
N ILE A 12 10.86 -49.21 17.62
CA ILE A 12 10.49 -47.80 17.49
C ILE A 12 9.17 -47.65 16.70
N SER A 13 8.09 -47.29 17.40
CA SER A 13 6.91 -46.71 16.77
C SER A 13 7.34 -45.41 16.10
N ARG A 14 7.39 -45.41 14.77
CA ARG A 14 7.56 -44.21 13.97
C ARG A 14 6.41 -43.27 14.32
N ASN A 15 6.68 -42.33 15.22
CA ASN A 15 5.86 -41.14 15.39
C ASN A 15 5.71 -40.52 14.01
N ARG A 16 4.53 -40.72 13.42
CA ARG A 16 4.06 -39.97 12.28
C ARG A 16 3.90 -38.56 12.84
N ILE A 17 4.96 -37.76 12.69
CA ILE A 17 4.95 -36.32 12.94
C ILE A 17 3.90 -35.79 11.97
N PHE A 18 2.66 -35.69 12.44
CA PHE A 18 1.69 -34.80 11.84
C PHE A 18 2.36 -33.43 11.87
N PRO A 19 2.46 -32.70 10.74
CA PRO A 19 2.94 -31.34 10.79
C PRO A 19 2.04 -30.60 11.79
N MET A 20 2.64 -30.11 12.87
CA MET A 20 1.97 -29.23 13.81
C MET A 20 1.36 -28.10 12.99
N ASN A 21 0.06 -27.88 13.15
CA ASN A 21 -0.63 -26.72 12.61
C ASN A 21 0.19 -25.46 12.97
N PRO A 22 0.50 -24.58 12.01
CA PRO A 22 1.02 -23.27 12.34
C PRO A 22 0.02 -22.63 13.30
N THR A 23 0.52 -22.02 14.36
CA THR A 23 -0.26 -21.35 15.39
C THR A 23 -1.42 -20.58 14.78
N GLU A 24 -2.65 -20.89 15.18
CA GLU A 24 -3.91 -20.28 14.73
C GLU A 24 -4.02 -18.77 15.04
N ASN A 25 -2.93 -18.17 15.54
CA ASN A 25 -2.78 -16.77 15.92
C ASN A 25 -1.69 -16.01 15.14
N GLU A 26 -1.04 -16.60 14.13
CA GLU A 26 -0.07 -15.84 13.33
C GLU A 26 -0.80 -14.91 12.34
N ILE A 27 -0.55 -13.60 12.44
CA ILE A 27 -1.12 -12.60 11.54
C ILE A 27 -0.38 -12.68 10.18
N PRO A 28 -1.06 -13.02 9.07
CA PRO A 28 -0.41 -13.10 7.77
C PRO A 28 0.03 -11.71 7.31
N ARG A 29 1.27 -11.61 6.82
CA ARG A 29 1.81 -10.36 6.28
C ARG A 29 1.13 -9.91 4.99
N SER A 30 0.68 -10.89 4.19
CA SER A 30 0.05 -10.68 2.88
C SER A 30 -1.23 -11.49 2.79
N LEU A 31 -2.32 -10.82 2.42
CA LEU A 31 -3.64 -11.41 2.13
C LEU A 31 -3.88 -11.57 0.63
N ARG A 32 -3.03 -10.98 -0.23
CA ARG A 32 -3.19 -10.91 -1.70
C ARG A 32 -4.49 -10.22 -2.09
N LEU A 33 -4.78 -9.09 -1.45
CA LEU A 33 -6.00 -8.32 -1.72
C LEU A 33 -6.04 -7.80 -3.16
N LYS A 34 -7.26 -7.56 -3.65
CA LYS A 34 -7.52 -6.89 -4.92
C LYS A 34 -8.44 -5.69 -4.72
N ALA A 35 -8.41 -4.76 -5.67
CA ALA A 35 -9.38 -3.69 -5.73
C ALA A 35 -10.80 -4.28 -5.74
N GLY A 36 -11.66 -3.75 -4.88
CA GLY A 36 -13.04 -4.18 -4.69
C GLY A 36 -13.25 -5.24 -3.61
N ASP A 37 -12.21 -5.86 -3.05
CA ASP A 37 -12.33 -6.82 -1.95
C ASP A 37 -12.91 -6.17 -0.68
N TRP A 38 -13.70 -6.92 0.08
CA TRP A 38 -14.17 -6.50 1.41
C TRP A 38 -13.25 -6.99 2.50
N VAL A 39 -12.90 -6.07 3.39
CA VAL A 39 -12.01 -6.31 4.53
C VAL A 39 -12.57 -5.68 5.79
N VAL A 40 -12.12 -6.19 6.92
CA VAL A 40 -12.35 -5.59 8.23
C VAL A 40 -10.99 -5.17 8.77
N VAL A 41 -10.89 -3.97 9.32
CA VAL A 41 -9.68 -3.55 10.05
C VAL A 41 -9.60 -4.40 11.30
N ARG A 42 -8.43 -4.97 11.58
CA ARG A 42 -8.20 -5.75 12.79
C ARG A 42 -8.45 -4.92 14.04
N ASP A 43 -8.61 -5.62 15.16
CA ASP A 43 -8.71 -4.94 16.44
C ASP A 43 -7.39 -4.25 16.77
N ALA A 44 -7.47 -3.18 17.56
CA ALA A 44 -6.29 -2.41 17.94
C ALA A 44 -5.21 -3.32 18.55
N ALA A 45 -5.57 -4.22 19.46
CA ALA A 45 -4.62 -5.14 20.10
C ALA A 45 -3.85 -6.03 19.09
N GLU A 46 -4.54 -6.55 18.07
CA GLU A 46 -3.89 -7.34 17.01
C GLU A 46 -2.92 -6.46 16.21
N ILE A 47 -3.34 -5.26 15.81
CA ILE A 47 -2.50 -4.34 15.04
C ILE A 47 -1.26 -3.95 15.84
N LEU A 48 -1.43 -3.56 17.08
CA LEU A 48 -0.34 -3.13 17.98
C LEU A 48 0.69 -4.24 18.18
N SER A 49 0.26 -5.51 18.19
CA SER A 49 1.18 -6.65 18.26
C SER A 49 2.05 -6.83 17.01
N THR A 50 1.69 -6.18 15.89
CA THR A 50 2.50 -6.17 14.67
C THR A 50 3.52 -5.03 14.62
N LEU A 51 3.44 -4.06 15.51
CA LEU A 51 4.26 -2.86 15.44
C LEU A 51 5.60 -3.04 16.17
N ASP A 52 6.62 -2.38 15.66
CA ASP A 52 7.91 -2.22 16.33
C ASP A 52 7.87 -1.14 17.43
N GLU A 53 9.01 -0.91 18.08
CA GLU A 53 9.16 0.08 19.16
C GLU A 53 8.85 1.51 18.71
N ASP A 54 8.95 1.78 17.41
CA ASP A 54 8.66 3.06 16.75
C ASP A 54 7.19 3.17 16.30
N GLY A 55 6.34 2.20 16.67
CA GLY A 55 4.92 2.16 16.25
C GLY A 55 4.73 1.88 14.77
N CYS A 56 5.69 1.20 14.13
CA CYS A 56 5.71 0.97 12.70
C CYS A 56 5.60 -0.51 12.31
N LEU A 57 5.11 -0.75 11.10
CA LEU A 57 5.28 -2.02 10.39
C LEU A 57 5.92 -1.75 9.04
N ASP A 58 7.06 -2.37 8.76
CA ASP A 58 7.88 -2.09 7.57
C ASP A 58 8.24 -0.60 7.44
N ARG A 59 8.54 0.06 8.55
CA ARG A 59 8.83 1.52 8.63
C ARG A 59 7.64 2.42 8.30
N LEU A 60 6.44 1.87 8.07
CA LEU A 60 5.22 2.64 7.91
C LEU A 60 4.55 2.81 9.28
N PRO A 61 4.38 4.05 9.79
CA PRO A 61 3.76 4.27 11.09
C PRO A 61 2.26 3.93 11.06
N PHE A 62 1.79 3.31 12.13
CA PHE A 62 0.37 3.20 12.43
C PHE A 62 -0.04 4.39 13.29
N MET A 63 -0.86 5.29 12.75
CA MET A 63 -1.16 6.57 13.41
C MET A 63 -2.37 6.46 14.34
N PRO A 64 -2.44 7.23 15.45
CA PRO A 64 -3.58 7.22 16.37
C PRO A 64 -4.94 7.43 15.69
N GLU A 65 -5.03 8.28 14.65
CA GLU A 65 -6.24 8.50 13.86
C GLU A 65 -6.80 7.20 13.27
N MET A 66 -5.93 6.24 12.97
CA MET A 66 -6.32 4.95 12.38
C MET A 66 -7.08 4.05 13.36
N LEU A 67 -6.92 4.26 14.68
CA LEU A 67 -7.59 3.47 15.72
C LEU A 67 -9.12 3.59 15.63
N ALA A 68 -9.64 4.75 15.22
CA ALA A 68 -11.06 4.98 15.05
C ALA A 68 -11.69 4.04 14.00
N HIS A 69 -10.88 3.40 13.16
CA HIS A 69 -11.31 2.49 12.11
C HIS A 69 -11.20 1.01 12.49
N CYS A 70 -10.57 0.67 13.62
CA CYS A 70 -10.44 -0.71 14.09
C CYS A 70 -11.80 -1.40 14.24
N GLY A 71 -11.88 -2.67 13.85
CA GLY A 71 -13.10 -3.48 13.88
C GLY A 71 -14.16 -3.10 12.82
N LYS A 72 -13.97 -2.01 12.07
CA LYS A 72 -14.92 -1.57 11.03
C LYS A 72 -14.61 -2.22 9.68
N ARG A 73 -15.66 -2.38 8.88
CA ARG A 73 -15.61 -2.99 7.55
C ARG A 73 -15.46 -1.92 6.47
N TYR A 74 -14.56 -2.15 5.53
CA TYR A 74 -14.33 -1.29 4.37
C TYR A 74 -14.11 -2.12 3.10
N ARG A 75 -14.26 -1.44 1.97
CA ARG A 75 -13.89 -1.98 0.67
C ARG A 75 -12.50 -1.48 0.29
N VAL A 76 -11.71 -2.34 -0.33
CA VAL A 76 -10.41 -1.98 -0.89
C VAL A 76 -10.64 -1.14 -2.13
N ARG A 77 -10.25 0.14 -2.09
CA ARG A 77 -10.31 1.04 -3.24
C ARG A 77 -9.30 0.63 -4.31
N ALA A 78 -8.06 0.44 -3.88
CA ALA A 78 -6.93 0.11 -4.74
C ALA A 78 -5.81 -0.57 -3.94
N VAL A 79 -5.04 -1.42 -4.60
CA VAL A 79 -3.81 -1.98 -4.03
C VAL A 79 -2.69 -0.96 -4.19
N ALA A 80 -2.17 -0.44 -3.09
CA ALA A 80 -1.15 0.60 -3.03
C ALA A 80 0.27 0.05 -3.27
N HIS A 81 0.43 -0.81 -4.28
CA HIS A 81 1.72 -1.45 -4.59
C HIS A 81 2.74 -0.50 -5.22
N LYS A 82 2.29 0.68 -5.64
CA LYS A 82 3.12 1.79 -6.11
C LYS A 82 2.48 3.12 -5.71
N THR A 83 3.31 4.12 -5.43
CA THR A 83 2.93 5.47 -5.03
C THR A 83 3.90 6.49 -5.64
N CYS A 84 3.52 7.77 -5.65
CA CYS A 84 4.43 8.84 -6.05
C CYS A 84 5.24 9.35 -4.87
N ASP A 85 6.50 9.64 -5.13
CA ASP A 85 7.28 10.51 -4.26
C ASP A 85 6.87 11.97 -4.48
N THR A 86 6.08 12.50 -3.55
CA THR A 86 5.68 13.91 -3.53
C THR A 86 6.59 14.76 -2.63
N ILE A 87 7.66 14.18 -2.07
CA ILE A 87 8.58 14.86 -1.14
C ILE A 87 9.83 15.31 -1.89
N GLU A 88 10.53 14.36 -2.51
CA GLU A 88 11.78 14.62 -3.26
C GLU A 88 11.58 14.56 -4.78
N ALA A 89 10.35 14.28 -5.23
CA ALA A 89 10.00 14.14 -6.64
C ALA A 89 10.87 13.11 -7.40
N THR A 90 11.34 12.05 -6.72
CA THR A 90 12.18 10.99 -7.32
C THR A 90 11.41 10.04 -8.25
N GLY A 91 10.10 10.25 -8.41
CA GLY A 91 9.22 9.49 -9.28
C GLY A 91 8.42 8.42 -8.54
N GLY A 92 8.20 7.27 -9.20
CA GLY A 92 7.43 6.17 -8.63
C GLY A 92 8.20 5.45 -7.51
N ARG A 93 7.49 5.02 -6.47
CA ARG A 93 8.02 4.20 -5.38
C ARG A 93 7.14 2.98 -5.16
N ARG A 94 7.74 1.85 -4.82
CA ARG A 94 7.06 0.61 -4.47
C ARG A 94 6.79 0.55 -2.97
N MET A 95 5.58 0.17 -2.62
CA MET A 95 5.15 -0.10 -1.26
C MET A 95 4.63 -1.53 -1.19
N HIS A 96 5.10 -2.31 -0.22
CA HIS A 96 4.78 -3.74 -0.13
C HIS A 96 3.56 -3.99 0.75
N ASP A 97 2.74 -4.98 0.35
CA ASP A 97 1.57 -5.49 1.09
C ASP A 97 0.70 -4.37 1.67
N THR A 98 0.34 -3.39 0.84
CA THR A 98 -0.38 -2.19 1.27
C THR A 98 -1.53 -1.89 0.32
N VAL A 99 -2.64 -1.43 0.88
CA VAL A 99 -3.86 -1.04 0.15
C VAL A 99 -4.35 0.33 0.60
N HIS A 100 -5.21 0.94 -0.23
CA HIS A 100 -6.07 2.05 0.14
C HIS A 100 -7.50 1.54 0.32
N LEU A 101 -8.13 1.93 1.42
CA LEU A 101 -9.53 1.65 1.70
C LEU A 101 -10.40 2.82 1.23
N ASP A 102 -11.66 2.54 0.92
CA ASP A 102 -12.60 3.55 0.42
C ASP A 102 -12.75 4.72 1.39
N ASP A 103 -12.38 5.90 0.89
CA ASP A 103 -12.54 7.23 1.50
C ASP A 103 -11.92 7.42 2.89
N LEU A 104 -10.88 6.65 3.22
CA LEU A 104 -10.15 6.81 4.48
C LEU A 104 -8.98 7.79 4.33
N ARG A 105 -9.11 8.94 4.98
CA ARG A 105 -8.11 10.02 5.02
C ARG A 105 -7.77 10.37 6.47
N CYS A 106 -6.55 10.84 6.69
CA CYS A 106 -6.12 11.36 7.99
C CYS A 106 -6.88 12.65 8.31
N ASP A 107 -7.36 12.79 9.55
CA ASP A 107 -8.04 14.00 10.03
C ASP A 107 -7.10 14.99 10.73
N GLY A 108 -5.84 14.61 10.96
CA GLY A 108 -4.81 15.44 11.56
C GLY A 108 -4.98 15.68 13.06
N SER A 109 -5.96 15.06 13.71
CA SER A 109 -6.29 15.29 15.12
C SER A 109 -5.14 14.94 16.09
N ALA A 110 -4.28 13.98 15.74
CA ALA A 110 -3.08 13.64 16.50
C ALA A 110 -1.80 14.27 15.93
N HIS A 111 -1.92 15.19 14.97
CA HIS A 111 -0.81 15.86 14.28
C HIS A 111 -1.02 17.38 14.23
N GLY A 112 -1.39 17.98 15.37
CA GLY A 112 -1.54 19.43 15.51
C GLY A 112 -2.64 20.05 14.64
N GLY A 113 -3.64 19.27 14.22
CA GLY A 113 -4.71 19.75 13.35
C GLY A 113 -4.31 19.86 11.87
N CYS A 114 -3.38 19.02 11.41
CA CYS A 114 -2.93 19.04 10.02
C CYS A 114 -4.08 18.82 9.02
N GLU A 115 -4.33 19.80 8.15
CA GLU A 115 -5.45 19.79 7.19
C GLU A 115 -5.09 19.16 5.82
N ALA A 116 -3.92 18.53 5.69
CA ALA A 116 -3.48 17.94 4.40
C ALA A 116 -4.40 16.80 3.92
N GLY A 117 -5.09 16.13 4.85
CA GLY A 117 -6.06 15.09 4.54
C GLY A 117 -5.44 13.87 3.85
N CYS A 118 -4.21 13.48 4.12
CA CYS A 118 -3.54 12.42 3.34
C CYS A 118 -4.34 11.10 3.33
N THR A 119 -4.39 10.44 2.17
CA THR A 119 -5.00 9.09 2.06
C THR A 119 -4.19 8.11 2.89
N LEU A 120 -4.88 7.29 3.71
CA LEU A 120 -4.22 6.34 4.60
C LEU A 120 -3.72 5.11 3.84
N PHE A 121 -2.49 4.70 4.15
CA PHE A 121 -1.91 3.44 3.73
C PHE A 121 -2.23 2.36 4.77
N TRP A 122 -2.78 1.23 4.31
CA TRP A 122 -3.14 0.11 5.18
C TRP A 122 -2.32 -1.12 4.82
N LYS A 123 -1.46 -1.58 5.73
CA LYS A 123 -0.78 -2.87 5.56
C LYS A 123 -1.80 -4.00 5.57
N GLU A 124 -1.64 -4.99 4.71
CA GLU A 124 -2.52 -6.15 4.65
C GLU A 124 -2.54 -6.92 5.98
N ALA A 125 -1.43 -6.91 6.73
CA ALA A 125 -1.33 -7.45 8.08
C ALA A 125 -2.32 -6.80 9.07
N TRP A 126 -2.68 -5.53 8.88
CA TRP A 126 -3.63 -4.81 9.74
C TRP A 126 -5.10 -5.09 9.38
N LEU A 127 -5.32 -5.91 8.35
CA LEU A 127 -6.63 -6.22 7.82
C LEU A 127 -6.91 -7.72 7.97
N ARG A 128 -8.21 -8.05 7.88
CA ARG A 128 -8.70 -9.41 7.70
C ARG A 128 -9.71 -9.42 6.58
N ARG A 129 -9.77 -10.52 5.81
CA ARG A 129 -10.83 -10.70 4.82
C ARG A 129 -12.17 -10.83 5.54
N ASP A 130 -13.23 -10.28 4.96
CA ASP A 130 -14.57 -10.31 5.57
C ASP A 130 -15.07 -11.74 5.88
N SER A 131 -14.65 -12.72 5.08
CA SER A 131 -14.92 -14.15 5.34
C SER A 131 -14.34 -14.68 6.66
N GLN A 132 -13.47 -13.91 7.33
CA GLN A 132 -12.83 -14.23 8.60
C GLN A 132 -13.33 -13.30 9.73
N ALA A 133 -14.41 -12.54 9.53
CA ALA A 133 -14.87 -11.50 10.44
C ALA A 133 -15.49 -11.99 11.77
N ALA A 134 -15.74 -13.29 11.93
CA ALA A 134 -16.48 -13.86 13.07
C ALA A 134 -15.72 -13.88 14.42
N ARG A 135 -14.57 -13.20 14.54
CA ARG A 135 -13.80 -13.14 15.80
C ARG A 135 -14.30 -12.00 16.71
N PRO A 136 -14.52 -12.25 18.01
CA PRO A 136 -14.90 -11.22 18.97
C PRO A 136 -13.79 -10.17 19.13
N ALA A 137 -14.19 -8.90 19.26
CA ALA A 137 -13.29 -7.77 19.37
C ALA A 137 -12.42 -7.85 20.63
N ILE A 138 -11.10 -7.75 20.49
CA ILE A 138 -10.17 -7.67 21.62
C ILE A 138 -9.91 -6.20 21.94
N ALA A 139 -10.25 -5.77 23.15
CA ALA A 139 -9.98 -4.41 23.61
C ALA A 139 -8.46 -4.15 23.72
N PRO A 140 -7.98 -2.97 23.31
CA PRO A 140 -6.56 -2.61 23.47
C PRO A 140 -6.18 -2.52 24.95
N ALA A 141 -4.91 -2.83 25.26
CA ALA A 141 -4.36 -2.58 26.59
C ALA A 141 -4.17 -1.08 26.83
N ALA A 142 -4.30 -0.63 28.09
CA ALA A 142 -4.29 0.80 28.44
C ALA A 142 -3.01 1.56 28.02
N GLY A 143 -1.86 0.89 27.87
CA GLY A 143 -0.60 1.52 27.46
C GLY A 143 -0.38 1.61 25.94
N SER A 144 -1.29 1.07 25.14
CA SER A 144 -1.13 1.01 23.70
C SER A 144 -1.27 2.36 22.99
N PHE A 145 -2.09 3.25 23.55
CA PHE A 145 -2.29 4.59 23.00
C PHE A 145 -1.04 5.47 23.17
N ASP A 146 -0.39 5.38 24.34
CA ASP A 146 0.82 6.15 24.66
C ASP A 146 2.00 5.82 23.73
N VAL A 147 2.11 4.58 23.26
CA VAL A 147 3.12 4.18 22.28
C VAL A 147 2.88 4.88 20.95
N LEU A 148 1.64 4.87 20.45
CA LEU A 148 1.30 5.51 19.19
C LEU A 148 1.43 7.03 19.26
N GLN A 149 1.03 7.64 20.38
CA GLN A 149 1.15 9.08 20.56
C GLN A 149 2.62 9.53 20.56
N ARG A 150 3.53 8.77 21.19
CA ARG A 150 4.97 9.03 21.13
C ARG A 150 5.53 8.83 19.71
N ALA A 151 5.01 7.86 18.96
CA ALA A 151 5.42 7.62 17.59
C ALA A 151 5.02 8.74 16.60
N CYS A 152 4.07 9.61 16.98
CA CYS A 152 3.67 10.78 16.17
C CYS A 152 4.71 11.91 16.15
N THR A 153 5.71 11.91 17.02
CA THR A 153 6.75 12.94 17.04
C THR A 153 8.12 12.32 16.83
N ARG A 154 9.05 13.11 16.29
CA ARG A 154 10.44 12.67 16.15
C ARG A 154 11.14 12.70 17.51
N GLU A 155 12.07 11.78 17.71
CA GLU A 155 12.95 11.78 18.88
C GLU A 155 13.67 13.13 19.00
N GLY A 156 13.71 13.69 20.22
CA GLY A 156 14.28 15.00 20.49
C GLY A 156 13.37 16.19 20.15
N SER A 157 12.10 15.97 19.79
CA SER A 157 11.12 17.05 19.60
C SER A 157 10.89 17.84 20.88
N VAL A 158 10.76 19.17 20.77
CA VAL A 158 10.41 20.05 21.89
C VAL A 158 8.90 19.93 22.17
N PRO A 159 8.45 19.82 23.42
CA PRO A 159 7.02 19.66 23.74
C PRO A 159 6.13 20.79 23.21
N ASP A 160 6.63 22.03 23.21
CA ASP A 160 5.88 23.22 22.78
C ASP A 160 5.90 23.41 21.25
N ASP A 161 6.82 22.75 20.54
CA ASP A 161 6.94 22.77 19.08
C ASP A 161 7.35 21.39 18.55
N PRO A 162 6.42 20.42 18.58
CA PRO A 162 6.74 19.05 18.22
C PRO A 162 7.01 18.91 16.72
N THR A 163 8.12 18.25 16.39
CA THR A 163 8.35 17.81 15.01
C THR A 163 7.51 16.56 14.73
N TRP A 164 6.40 16.76 14.02
CA TRP A 164 5.48 15.68 13.70
C TRP A 164 6.04 14.66 12.71
N ARG A 165 5.58 13.42 12.86
CA ARG A 165 5.92 12.24 12.06
C ARG A 165 4.61 11.50 11.71
N CYS A 166 4.35 11.34 10.43
CA CYS A 166 3.17 10.65 9.90
C CYS A 166 3.54 9.71 8.73
N GLN A 167 2.56 8.98 8.19
CA GLN A 167 2.78 8.09 7.04
C GLN A 167 3.35 8.81 5.81
N THR A 168 2.96 10.06 5.60
CA THR A 168 3.48 10.85 4.46
C THR A 168 4.93 11.24 4.70
N THR A 169 5.28 11.79 5.87
CA THR A 169 6.67 12.20 6.14
C THR A 169 7.67 11.04 6.16
N ASP A 170 7.20 9.82 6.48
CA ASP A 170 8.01 8.61 6.49
C ASP A 170 7.84 7.75 5.21
N LEU A 171 7.15 8.26 4.19
CA LEU A 171 6.89 7.54 2.94
C LEU A 171 8.16 7.02 2.28
N LEU A 172 9.23 7.83 2.25
CA LEU A 172 10.52 7.46 1.66
C LEU A 172 11.20 6.32 2.40
N LYS A 173 11.02 6.22 3.73
CA LYS A 173 11.55 5.12 4.53
C LYS A 173 10.73 3.85 4.31
N ALA A 174 9.42 3.98 4.23
CA ALA A 174 8.49 2.86 4.08
C ALA A 174 8.43 2.25 2.66
N SER A 175 9.02 2.93 1.66
CA SER A 175 8.96 2.53 0.25
C SER A 175 10.33 2.52 -0.43
N GLU A 176 10.43 1.85 -1.57
CA GLU A 176 11.66 1.76 -2.37
C GLU A 176 11.49 2.39 -3.77
N PRO A 177 12.55 2.95 -4.39
CA PRO A 177 12.44 3.50 -5.74
C PRO A 177 11.93 2.47 -6.75
N LEU A 178 10.97 2.86 -7.59
CA LEU A 178 10.38 2.02 -8.63
C LEU A 178 10.71 2.57 -10.01
N ARG A 179 11.38 1.76 -10.82
CA ARG A 179 11.78 2.17 -12.17
C ARG A 179 10.59 2.13 -13.12
N PRO A 180 10.41 3.13 -14.00
CA PRO A 180 9.34 3.13 -15.01
C PRO A 180 9.39 1.97 -15.99
N THR A 181 10.60 1.47 -16.25
CA THR A 181 10.88 0.35 -17.16
C THR A 181 10.55 -1.01 -16.57
N GLU A 182 10.20 -1.08 -15.28
CA GLU A 182 9.90 -2.34 -14.61
C GLU A 182 8.49 -2.81 -14.98
N VAL A 183 8.40 -3.68 -15.99
CA VAL A 183 7.14 -4.17 -16.58
C VAL A 183 6.20 -4.81 -15.55
N GLY A 184 6.77 -5.43 -14.52
CA GLY A 184 6.00 -6.09 -13.45
C GLY A 184 5.01 -5.16 -12.75
N GLN A 185 5.25 -3.85 -12.70
CA GLN A 185 4.30 -2.90 -12.10
C GLN A 185 2.99 -2.79 -12.91
N TYR A 186 3.08 -2.78 -14.24
CA TYR A 186 1.90 -2.67 -15.11
C TYR A 186 1.11 -3.96 -15.14
N VAL A 187 1.80 -5.11 -15.06
CA VAL A 187 1.15 -6.40 -14.85
C VAL A 187 0.42 -6.42 -13.51
N ARG A 188 1.02 -5.84 -12.46
CA ARG A 188 0.40 -5.74 -11.14
C ARG A 188 -0.82 -4.82 -11.15
N ASP A 189 -0.78 -3.69 -11.85
CA ASP A 189 -1.94 -2.80 -12.03
C ASP A 189 -3.17 -3.54 -12.56
N VAL A 190 -2.99 -4.38 -13.57
CA VAL A 190 -4.07 -5.19 -14.15
C VAL A 190 -4.50 -6.32 -13.22
N THR A 191 -3.55 -7.09 -12.71
CA THR A 191 -3.86 -8.32 -11.94
C THR A 191 -4.48 -8.05 -10.57
N THR A 192 -4.18 -6.88 -9.99
CA THR A 192 -4.79 -6.40 -8.73
C THR A 192 -6.13 -5.71 -8.95
N GLY A 193 -6.51 -5.43 -10.21
CA GLY A 193 -7.75 -4.73 -10.55
C GLY A 193 -7.69 -3.22 -10.33
N ASN A 194 -6.51 -2.64 -10.09
CA ASN A 194 -6.35 -1.19 -10.00
C ASN A 194 -6.70 -0.50 -11.33
N HIS A 195 -6.33 -1.12 -12.45
CA HIS A 195 -6.58 -0.60 -13.79
C HIS A 195 -7.02 -1.72 -14.74
N GLY A 196 -7.84 -1.38 -15.73
CA GLY A 196 -8.14 -2.30 -16.83
C GLY A 196 -6.94 -2.46 -17.76
N VAL A 197 -6.90 -3.57 -18.49
CA VAL A 197 -5.87 -3.80 -19.54
C VAL A 197 -5.83 -2.65 -20.54
N PHE A 198 -7.00 -2.13 -20.92
CA PHE A 198 -7.11 -1.02 -21.87
C PHE A 198 -6.60 0.31 -21.30
N ASP A 199 -6.76 0.56 -20.00
CA ASP A 199 -6.24 1.78 -19.36
C ASP A 199 -4.71 1.76 -19.36
N VAL A 200 -4.12 0.62 -18.98
CA VAL A 200 -2.67 0.42 -19.00
C VAL A 200 -2.13 0.53 -20.43
N LEU A 201 -2.79 -0.11 -21.40
CA LEU A 201 -2.38 -0.02 -22.80
C LEU A 201 -2.44 1.42 -23.32
N ARG A 202 -3.49 2.16 -22.99
CA ARG A 202 -3.64 3.58 -23.36
C ARG A 202 -2.53 4.43 -22.76
N LEU A 203 -2.18 4.22 -21.49
CA LEU A 203 -1.08 4.91 -20.82
C LEU A 203 0.27 4.61 -21.48
N LEU A 204 0.54 3.34 -21.79
CA LEU A 204 1.77 2.94 -22.48
C LEU A 204 1.84 3.46 -23.92
N MET A 205 0.72 3.54 -24.64
CA MET A 205 0.67 4.16 -25.97
C MET A 205 0.99 5.65 -25.89
N LEU A 206 0.44 6.37 -24.91
CA LEU A 206 0.74 7.78 -24.70
C LEU A 206 2.22 7.99 -24.36
N ALA A 207 2.76 7.16 -23.46
CA ALA A 207 4.19 7.12 -23.13
C ALA A 207 5.07 6.93 -24.38
N GLY A 208 4.70 5.96 -25.21
CA GLY A 208 5.41 5.63 -26.44
C GLY A 208 5.33 6.76 -27.46
N TYR A 209 4.18 7.42 -27.58
CA TYR A 209 3.98 8.59 -28.42
C TYR A 209 4.85 9.77 -27.98
N GLU A 210 4.83 10.13 -26.69
CA GLU A 210 5.68 11.20 -26.14
C GLU A 210 7.16 10.89 -26.38
N ARG A 211 7.58 9.63 -26.17
CA ARG A 211 8.95 9.20 -26.45
C ARG A 211 9.29 9.30 -27.94
N LEU A 212 8.39 8.91 -28.83
CA LEU A 212 8.59 9.00 -30.29
C LEU A 212 8.73 10.46 -30.74
N VAL A 213 7.88 11.36 -30.22
CA VAL A 213 7.93 12.79 -30.51
C VAL A 213 9.24 13.41 -30.00
N ASN A 214 9.67 13.05 -28.78
CA ASN A 214 10.85 13.62 -28.14
C ASN A 214 12.19 13.02 -28.63
N VAL A 215 12.19 11.83 -29.25
CA VAL A 215 13.39 11.18 -29.81
C VAL A 215 13.80 11.74 -31.19
N GLY A 216 13.04 12.69 -31.74
CA GLY A 216 13.54 13.51 -32.86
C GLY A 216 13.62 12.79 -34.20
N VAL A 217 12.75 11.82 -34.48
CA VAL A 217 12.50 11.38 -35.86
C VAL A 217 11.60 12.41 -36.54
N GLY A 218 12.20 13.55 -36.89
CA GLY A 218 11.77 14.50 -37.92
C GLY A 218 10.31 14.96 -37.90
N TYR A 219 10.11 16.23 -37.55
CA TYR A 219 9.02 17.08 -38.07
C TYR A 219 9.02 17.11 -39.61
N ARG A 220 8.53 16.06 -40.28
CA ARG A 220 8.17 16.08 -41.72
C ARG A 220 6.80 15.50 -42.03
N VAL A 221 5.99 15.18 -41.02
CA VAL A 221 4.58 14.74 -41.22
C VAL A 221 3.57 15.66 -40.50
N TRP A 222 4.00 16.89 -40.15
CA TRP A 222 3.20 17.88 -39.41
C TRP A 222 1.97 18.41 -40.17
N SER A 223 1.82 18.13 -41.48
CA SER A 223 0.69 18.66 -42.27
C SER A 223 -0.65 17.92 -42.07
N LEU A 224 -0.69 16.73 -41.44
CA LEU A 224 -1.95 16.02 -41.18
C LEU A 224 -2.52 16.22 -39.76
N HIS A 225 -1.69 16.59 -38.77
CA HIS A 225 -2.10 16.62 -37.37
C HIS A 225 -3.11 17.74 -37.03
N LYS A 226 -3.04 18.88 -37.73
CA LYS A 226 -3.98 20.00 -37.51
C LYS A 226 -5.43 19.67 -37.88
N ARG A 227 -5.67 18.64 -38.69
CA ARG A 227 -7.03 18.21 -39.07
C ARG A 227 -7.66 17.21 -38.11
N LEU A 228 -6.86 16.48 -37.32
CA LEU A 228 -7.35 15.49 -36.36
C LEU A 228 -7.49 16.06 -34.94
N ALA A 229 -6.63 16.99 -34.54
CA ALA A 229 -6.72 17.66 -33.23
C ALA A 229 -8.07 18.40 -33.03
N ALA A 230 -8.58 19.05 -34.09
CA ALA A 230 -9.88 19.72 -34.08
C ALA A 230 -11.08 18.77 -33.91
N CYS A 231 -10.91 17.47 -34.19
CA CYS A 231 -11.96 16.46 -34.03
C CYS A 231 -11.99 15.87 -32.61
N PHE A 232 -10.84 15.89 -31.90
CA PHE A 232 -10.70 15.27 -30.58
C PHE A 232 -11.11 16.20 -29.43
N GLU A 233 -10.90 17.51 -29.57
CA GLU A 233 -11.39 18.53 -28.61
C GLU A 233 -12.92 18.54 -28.47
N SER A 234 -13.65 18.12 -29.51
CA SER A 234 -15.11 17.99 -29.44
C SER A 234 -15.57 16.81 -28.56
N ALA A 235 -14.76 15.75 -28.44
CA ALA A 235 -15.12 14.53 -27.70
C ALA A 235 -14.73 14.56 -26.20
N ALA A 236 -13.73 15.37 -25.81
CA ALA A 236 -13.25 15.44 -24.43
C ALA A 236 -14.15 16.25 -23.48
N SER A 237 -15.18 16.95 -23.99
CA SER A 237 -16.13 17.73 -23.20
C SER A 237 -17.26 16.91 -22.55
N ARG A 238 -17.29 15.58 -22.77
CA ARG A 238 -18.31 14.67 -22.22
C ARG A 238 -17.67 13.45 -21.59
N GLY A 239 -17.10 13.60 -20.39
CA GLY A 239 -16.53 12.46 -19.67
C GLY A 239 -16.19 12.80 -18.23
N SER A 240 -16.85 12.10 -17.31
CA SER A 240 -16.89 12.26 -15.86
C SER A 240 -15.53 12.26 -15.14
N SER A 241 -15.54 12.86 -13.94
CA SER A 241 -14.48 13.06 -12.96
C SER A 241 -13.73 11.79 -12.51
N LEU A 242 -13.01 11.14 -13.42
CA LEU A 242 -12.13 10.03 -13.13
C LEU A 242 -10.76 10.55 -12.65
N ASP A 243 -10.56 10.38 -11.35
CA ASP A 243 -9.31 10.27 -10.59
C ASP A 243 -8.01 10.81 -11.24
N ARG A 244 -7.90 12.15 -11.30
CA ARG A 244 -6.72 12.86 -11.81
C ARG A 244 -5.41 12.47 -11.10
N GLY A 245 -5.46 12.02 -9.85
CA GLY A 245 -4.28 11.65 -9.05
C GLY A 245 -3.60 10.35 -9.50
N ALA A 246 -4.38 9.30 -9.80
CA ALA A 246 -3.83 8.03 -10.27
C ALA A 246 -3.25 8.14 -11.68
N LEU A 247 -3.90 8.92 -12.54
CA LEU A 247 -3.39 9.26 -13.87
C LEU A 247 -2.11 10.11 -13.79
N TRP A 248 -2.05 11.09 -12.88
CA TRP A 248 -0.83 11.88 -12.65
C TRP A 248 0.34 11.02 -12.16
N CYS A 249 0.10 10.02 -11.32
CA CYS A 249 1.15 9.10 -10.88
C CYS A 249 1.62 8.14 -11.97
N ALA A 250 0.70 7.61 -12.78
CA ALA A 250 1.08 6.84 -13.96
C ALA A 250 1.88 7.70 -14.95
N ASP A 251 1.46 8.95 -15.14
CA ASP A 251 2.11 9.95 -16.01
C ASP A 251 3.50 10.34 -15.50
N LEU A 252 3.70 10.62 -14.20
CA LEU A 252 5.02 10.88 -13.59
C LEU A 252 5.95 9.67 -13.64
N SER A 253 5.41 8.48 -13.37
CA SER A 253 6.19 7.25 -13.46
C SER A 253 6.62 7.03 -14.90
N ILE A 254 5.72 7.14 -15.88
CA ILE A 254 6.02 7.03 -17.30
C ILE A 254 7.01 8.10 -17.79
N ARG A 255 6.82 9.35 -17.38
CA ARG A 255 7.63 10.50 -17.81
C ARG A 255 9.03 10.48 -17.24
N GLY A 256 9.30 9.66 -16.22
CA GLY A 256 10.61 9.53 -15.61
C GLY A 256 11.21 10.89 -15.32
N ALA A 257 10.64 11.61 -14.35
CA ALA A 257 11.03 12.98 -14.01
C ALA A 257 12.56 13.12 -13.97
N ARG A 258 13.12 13.76 -15.01
CA ARG A 258 14.26 14.64 -14.80
C ARG A 258 13.67 15.94 -14.24
N PRO A 259 14.14 16.45 -13.10
CA PRO A 259 13.78 17.79 -12.70
C PRO A 259 14.25 18.75 -13.80
N GLU A 260 13.35 19.54 -14.37
CA GLU A 260 13.76 20.80 -14.97
C GLU A 260 14.22 21.68 -13.81
N ALA A 261 15.54 21.90 -13.74
CA ALA A 261 16.12 22.86 -12.83
C ALA A 261 15.64 24.25 -13.26
N GLY A 262 14.72 24.82 -12.47
CA GLY A 262 14.38 26.23 -12.46
C GLY A 262 14.96 26.89 -11.23
#